data_AF-A0AAW1JMJ4-F1
#
_entry.id   AF-A0AAW1JMJ4-F1
#
_cell.length_a   1.000
_cell.length_b   1.000
_cell.length_c   1.000
_cell.angle_alpha   90.00
_cell.angle_beta   90.00
_cell.angle_gamma   90.00
#
_symmetry.space_group_name_H-M   'P 1'
#
loop_
_entity.id
_entity.type
_entity.pdbx_description
1 polymer ?
#
loop_
_entity_poly.entity_id
_entity_poly.type
_entity_poly.pdbx_seq_one_letter_code
_entity_poly.pdbx_strand_id
1 'polypeptide(L)'
;METDKVTLHEEFPDRTILIGSDVPDTISLNLLKFLRSKSTCFAWSHMDMTGISADVITHKLNIDKSFMPVQQKIRKFAPDWLANVVVVQKKNGKWRVCVDYTDLNKACPKDPFSSNTYRCHGRRHSRTRNTDFHGCLQWFQPDQNAPS
;
A
#
# COMPACT_ATOMS: atom_id res chain seq x y z
N MET A 1 -6.44 -26.57 4.44
CA MET A 1 -6.81 -25.92 5.71
C MET A 1 -8.25 -25.50 5.54
N GLU A 2 -9.14 -26.09 6.30
CA GLU A 2 -10.57 -25.80 6.26
C GLU A 2 -10.83 -24.50 7.04
N THR A 3 -11.75 -23.68 6.55
CA THR A 3 -12.01 -22.35 7.10
C THR A 3 -13.50 -22.05 7.05
N ASP A 4 -14.00 -21.47 8.13
CA ASP A 4 -15.37 -21.03 8.27
C ASP A 4 -15.50 -19.56 7.86
N LYS A 5 -16.49 -19.30 7.00
CA LYS A 5 -16.83 -17.94 6.56
C LYS A 5 -17.85 -17.34 7.52
N VAL A 6 -17.49 -16.21 8.14
CA VAL A 6 -18.33 -15.55 9.14
C VAL A 6 -18.56 -14.09 8.79
N THR A 7 -19.80 -13.64 8.94
CA THR A 7 -20.22 -12.23 8.76
C THR A 7 -19.97 -11.42 10.02
N LEU A 8 -19.32 -10.26 9.85
CA LEU A 8 -19.00 -9.36 10.95
C LEU A 8 -20.08 -8.30 11.23
N HIS A 9 -20.94 -8.01 10.26
CA HIS A 9 -21.97 -7.00 10.40
C HIS A 9 -23.29 -7.45 9.76
N GLU A 10 -24.39 -7.39 10.49
CA GLU A 10 -25.71 -7.85 10.00
C GLU A 10 -26.24 -6.98 8.85
N GLU A 11 -25.99 -5.67 8.89
CA GLU A 11 -26.41 -4.74 7.83
C GLU A 11 -25.61 -4.89 6.52
N PHE A 12 -24.43 -5.51 6.58
CA PHE A 12 -23.55 -5.66 5.42
C PHE A 12 -23.12 -7.13 5.27
N PRO A 13 -23.96 -7.99 4.66
CA PRO A 13 -23.73 -9.43 4.59
C PRO A 13 -22.45 -9.79 3.82
N ASP A 14 -21.98 -8.91 2.93
CA ASP A 14 -20.77 -9.11 2.14
C ASP A 14 -19.47 -8.92 2.95
N ARG A 15 -19.56 -8.29 4.13
CA ARG A 15 -18.42 -8.04 5.03
C ARG A 15 -18.12 -9.29 5.85
N THR A 16 -17.41 -10.21 5.21
CA THR A 16 -17.09 -11.54 5.77
C THR A 16 -15.60 -11.74 5.97
N ILE A 17 -15.26 -12.58 6.95
CA ILE A 17 -13.89 -13.03 7.24
C ILE A 17 -13.83 -14.56 7.22
N LEU A 18 -12.61 -15.08 7.07
CA LEU A 18 -12.33 -16.51 7.15
C LEU A 18 -11.62 -16.80 8.47
N ILE A 19 -12.14 -17.76 9.24
CA ILE A 19 -11.54 -18.25 10.49
C ILE A 19 -11.17 -19.72 10.26
N GLY A 20 -10.02 -20.17 10.77
CA GLY A 20 -9.66 -21.58 10.68
C GLY A 20 -10.59 -22.44 11.52
N SER A 21 -11.12 -23.53 10.96
CA SER A 21 -12.04 -24.44 11.66
C SER A 21 -11.37 -25.24 12.80
N ASP A 22 -10.03 -25.27 12.83
CA ASP A 22 -9.22 -25.92 13.87
C ASP A 22 -9.07 -25.06 15.14
N VAL A 23 -9.65 -23.85 15.16
CA VAL A 23 -9.59 -22.96 16.32
C VAL A 23 -10.69 -23.32 17.31
N PRO A 24 -10.37 -23.59 18.60
CA PRO A 24 -11.37 -23.89 19.62
C PRO A 24 -12.46 -22.82 19.70
N ASP A 25 -13.71 -23.25 19.86
CA ASP A 25 -14.89 -22.38 19.88
C ASP A 25 -14.76 -21.22 20.87
N THR A 26 -14.17 -21.44 22.03
CA THR A 26 -13.95 -20.41 23.05
C THR A 26 -13.09 -19.26 22.54
N ILE A 27 -12.05 -19.57 21.76
CA ILE A 27 -11.15 -18.57 21.17
C ILE A 27 -11.86 -17.91 19.97
N SER A 28 -12.49 -18.71 19.11
CA SER A 28 -13.24 -18.23 17.95
C SER A 28 -14.33 -17.24 18.34
N LEU A 29 -15.07 -17.49 19.43
CA LEU A 29 -16.11 -16.59 19.94
C LEU A 29 -15.53 -15.29 20.48
N ASN A 30 -14.46 -15.35 21.27
CA ASN A 30 -13.80 -14.15 21.79
C ASN A 30 -13.20 -13.30 20.66
N LEU A 31 -12.61 -13.94 19.66
CA LEU A 31 -12.10 -13.30 18.46
C LEU A 31 -13.23 -12.65 17.66
N LEU A 32 -14.32 -13.38 17.40
CA LEU A 32 -15.48 -12.83 16.69
C LEU A 32 -16.08 -11.64 17.42
N LYS A 33 -16.21 -11.72 18.75
CA LYS A 33 -16.68 -10.61 19.58
C LYS A 33 -15.78 -9.37 19.43
N PHE A 34 -14.46 -9.57 19.48
CA PHE A 34 -13.49 -8.49 19.28
C PHE A 34 -13.56 -7.90 17.88
N LEU A 35 -13.59 -8.73 16.84
CA LEU A 35 -13.62 -8.29 15.44
C LEU A 35 -14.92 -7.56 15.11
N ARG A 36 -16.06 -8.01 15.63
CA ARG A 36 -17.35 -7.30 15.54
C ARG A 36 -17.29 -5.94 16.24
N SER A 37 -16.68 -5.87 17.42
CA SER A 37 -16.47 -4.61 18.14
C SER A 37 -15.57 -3.62 17.40
N LYS A 38 -14.68 -4.10 16.52
CA LYS A 38 -13.74 -3.29 15.73
C LYS A 38 -14.04 -3.30 14.24
N SER A 39 -15.28 -3.62 13.84
CA SER A 39 -15.69 -3.76 12.44
C SER A 39 -15.44 -2.49 11.61
N THR A 40 -15.51 -1.31 12.23
CA THR A 40 -15.25 0.02 11.62
C THR A 40 -13.78 0.31 11.34
N CYS A 41 -12.85 -0.47 11.91
CA CYS A 41 -11.42 -0.30 11.68
C CYS A 41 -10.97 -0.91 10.34
N PHE A 42 -11.79 -1.75 9.73
CA PHE A 42 -11.48 -2.43 8.48
C PHE A 42 -12.00 -1.63 7.29
N ALA A 43 -11.15 -1.48 6.27
CA ALA A 43 -11.56 -0.95 4.98
C ALA A 43 -12.11 -2.10 4.11
N TRP A 44 -13.44 -2.15 3.96
CA TRP A 44 -14.12 -3.16 3.14
C TRP A 44 -14.16 -2.77 1.67
N SER A 45 -14.11 -1.47 1.41
CA SER A 45 -14.01 -0.84 0.11
C SER A 45 -13.03 0.33 0.19
N HIS A 46 -12.66 0.87 -0.97
CA HIS A 46 -11.88 2.10 -1.06
C HIS A 46 -12.59 3.30 -0.42
N MET A 47 -13.93 3.28 -0.36
CA MET A 47 -14.73 4.34 0.27
C MET A 47 -14.61 4.34 1.80
N ASP A 48 -14.30 3.20 2.41
CA ASP A 48 -14.14 3.09 3.87
C ASP A 48 -12.78 3.65 4.35
N MET A 49 -11.85 3.93 3.44
CA MET A 49 -10.58 4.56 3.78
C MET A 49 -10.79 6.07 3.93
N THR A 50 -11.04 6.55 5.15
CA THR A 50 -11.29 7.97 5.46
C THR A 50 -10.10 8.91 5.25
N GLY A 51 -9.06 8.46 4.55
CA GLY A 51 -7.76 9.12 4.50
C GLY A 51 -7.14 9.26 5.88
N ILE A 52 -5.94 9.84 5.92
CA ILE A 52 -5.33 10.30 7.15
C ILE A 52 -5.27 11.83 7.02
N SER A 53 -5.57 12.56 8.10
CA SER A 53 -5.53 14.02 8.09
C SER A 53 -4.20 14.52 7.54
N ALA A 54 -4.25 15.54 6.67
CA ALA A 54 -3.07 16.18 6.10
C ALA A 54 -2.09 16.57 7.22
N ASP A 55 -2.57 17.13 8.32
CA ASP A 55 -1.73 17.54 9.45
C ASP A 55 -0.89 16.39 10.04
N VAL A 56 -1.36 15.15 9.89
CA VAL A 56 -0.69 13.93 10.39
C VAL A 56 0.26 13.35 9.33
N ILE A 57 -0.09 13.39 8.05
CA ILE A 57 0.73 12.78 6.96
C ILE A 57 1.65 13.75 6.22
N THR A 58 1.43 15.05 6.35
CA THR A 58 2.27 16.05 5.68
C THR A 58 3.60 16.10 6.38
N HIS A 59 4.62 15.58 5.71
CA HIS A 59 6.00 15.71 6.12
C HIS A 59 6.72 16.66 5.17
N LYS A 60 7.51 17.57 5.73
CA LYS A 60 8.39 18.43 4.94
C LYS A 60 9.61 17.59 4.53
N LEU A 61 9.78 17.38 3.23
CA LEU A 61 10.97 16.74 2.70
C LEU A 61 12.21 17.59 3.04
N ASN A 62 13.25 16.95 3.54
CA ASN A 62 14.54 17.59 3.76
C ASN A 62 15.30 17.69 2.43
N ILE A 63 14.98 18.72 1.64
CA ILE A 63 15.59 18.95 0.32
C ILE A 63 16.83 19.84 0.50
N ASP A 64 17.94 19.45 -0.10
CA ASP A 64 19.13 20.29 -0.20
C ASP A 64 18.82 21.51 -1.07
N LYS A 65 18.93 22.71 -0.47
CA LYS A 65 18.63 23.98 -1.15
C LYS A 65 19.60 24.33 -2.27
N SER A 66 20.77 23.68 -2.32
CA SER A 66 21.73 23.84 -3.40
C SER A 66 21.33 23.07 -4.66
N PHE A 67 20.37 22.14 -4.56
CA PHE A 67 19.91 21.36 -5.69
C PHE A 67 18.95 22.19 -6.55
N MET A 68 19.26 22.30 -7.84
CA MET A 68 18.39 23.02 -8.78
C MET A 68 17.10 22.24 -9.02
N PRO A 69 15.92 22.91 -9.00
CA PRO A 69 14.66 22.25 -9.30
C PRO A 69 14.69 21.58 -10.69
N VAL A 70 14.38 20.30 -10.74
CA VAL A 70 14.29 19.53 -11.99
C VAL A 70 12.81 19.44 -12.39
N GLN A 71 12.45 20.06 -13.52
CA GLN A 71 11.14 19.83 -14.10
C GLN A 71 11.12 18.48 -14.81
N GLN A 72 10.50 17.52 -14.14
CA GLN A 72 10.29 16.20 -14.67
C GLN A 72 9.29 16.20 -15.83
N LYS A 73 9.65 15.55 -16.95
CA LYS A 73 8.79 15.46 -18.14
C LYS A 73 7.61 14.52 -17.89
N ILE A 74 6.45 15.10 -17.60
CA ILE A 74 5.18 14.38 -17.38
C ILE A 74 4.88 13.48 -18.58
N ARG A 75 4.54 12.22 -18.31
CA ARG A 75 4.04 11.27 -19.30
C ARG A 75 2.53 11.13 -19.10
N LYS A 76 1.75 11.42 -20.15
CA LYS A 76 0.30 11.22 -20.13
C LYS A 76 0.02 9.71 -20.13
N PHE A 77 -0.39 9.18 -18.99
CA PHE A 77 -0.79 7.77 -18.87
C PHE A 77 -2.32 7.62 -18.97
N ALA A 78 -3.06 8.62 -18.52
CA ALA A 78 -4.52 8.74 -18.59
C ALA A 78 -4.89 10.24 -18.72
N PRO A 79 -6.14 10.60 -19.10
CA PRO A 79 -6.57 11.98 -19.26
C PRO A 79 -6.30 12.85 -18.02
N ASP A 80 -6.45 12.26 -16.83
CA ASP A 80 -6.46 12.99 -15.55
C ASP A 80 -5.15 12.87 -14.76
N TRP A 81 -4.17 12.09 -15.23
CA TRP A 81 -2.97 11.77 -14.45
C TRP A 81 -1.75 12.56 -14.94
N LEU A 82 -1.29 13.50 -14.10
CA LEU A 82 -0.12 14.35 -14.35
C LEU A 82 1.07 13.90 -13.49
N ALA A 83 1.66 12.75 -13.80
CA ALA A 83 2.84 12.26 -13.09
C ALA A 83 3.86 11.58 -14.02
N ASN A 84 5.10 11.44 -13.56
CA ASN A 84 6.12 10.64 -14.22
C ASN A 84 5.88 9.14 -13.97
N VAL A 85 4.90 8.61 -14.69
CA VAL A 85 4.50 7.21 -14.56
C VAL A 85 5.44 6.29 -15.34
N VAL A 86 5.92 5.24 -14.68
CA VAL A 86 6.77 4.17 -15.23
C VAL A 86 6.11 2.83 -14.96
N VAL A 87 6.02 1.98 -15.99
CA VAL A 87 5.51 0.61 -15.87
C VAL A 87 6.68 -0.34 -15.63
N VAL A 88 6.61 -1.13 -14.56
CA VAL A 88 7.68 -2.05 -14.13
C VAL A 88 7.14 -3.47 -14.07
N GLN A 89 7.86 -4.44 -14.65
CA GLN A 89 7.49 -5.85 -14.54
C GLN A 89 8.03 -6.45 -13.24
N LYS A 90 7.15 -7.09 -12.46
CA LYS A 90 7.54 -7.88 -11.28
C LYS A 90 8.15 -9.21 -11.72
N LYS A 91 8.94 -9.83 -10.83
CA LYS A 91 9.54 -11.17 -11.06
C LYS A 91 8.50 -12.27 -11.34
N ASN A 92 7.28 -12.11 -10.85
CA ASN A 92 6.16 -13.02 -11.10
C ASN A 92 5.43 -12.73 -12.44
N GLY A 93 6.03 -11.93 -13.34
CA GLY A 93 5.47 -11.58 -14.63
C GLY A 93 4.41 -10.47 -14.60
N LYS A 94 3.87 -10.11 -13.42
CA LYS A 94 2.82 -9.09 -13.28
C LYS A 94 3.37 -7.67 -13.45
N TRP A 95 2.67 -6.83 -14.19
CA TRP A 95 3.01 -5.41 -14.33
C TRP A 95 2.55 -4.58 -13.12
N ARG A 96 3.30 -3.53 -12.80
CA ARG A 96 2.90 -2.48 -11.85
C ARG A 96 3.20 -1.10 -12.40
N VAL A 97 2.40 -0.13 -11.99
CA VAL A 97 2.59 1.28 -12.27
C VAL A 97 3.36 1.91 -11.10
N CYS A 98 4.37 2.72 -11.38
CA CYS A 98 5.19 3.42 -10.39
C CYS A 98 5.35 4.89 -10.78
N VAL A 99 5.56 5.76 -9.80
CA VAL A 99 5.98 7.15 -10.04
C VAL A 99 7.50 7.23 -9.88
N ASP A 100 8.18 7.87 -10.82
CA ASP A 100 9.64 8.01 -10.80
C ASP A 100 10.10 9.20 -9.96
N TYR A 101 10.46 8.92 -8.70
CA TYR A 101 11.02 9.90 -7.76
C TYR A 101 12.55 10.00 -7.83
N THR A 102 13.21 9.48 -8.87
CA THR A 102 14.68 9.41 -8.91
C THR A 102 15.36 10.76 -8.68
N ASP A 103 14.88 11.83 -9.32
CA ASP A 103 15.49 13.16 -9.16
C ASP A 103 15.17 13.78 -7.79
N LEU A 104 13.98 13.54 -7.26
CA LEU A 104 13.60 13.97 -5.91
C LEU A 104 14.47 13.28 -4.84
N ASN A 105 14.73 11.99 -5.00
CA ASN A 105 15.56 11.21 -4.09
C ASN A 105 17.04 11.61 -4.15
N LYS A 106 17.54 12.14 -5.28
CA LYS A 106 18.88 12.73 -5.38
C LYS A 106 19.00 14.04 -4.61
N ALA A 107 17.92 14.83 -4.55
CA ALA A 107 17.88 16.12 -3.87
C ALA A 107 17.69 16.01 -2.35
N CYS A 108 17.31 14.83 -1.84
CA CYS A 108 17.11 14.59 -0.41
C CYS A 108 18.35 13.89 0.19
N PRO A 109 19.18 14.55 1.02
CA PRO A 109 20.23 13.88 1.78
C PRO A 109 19.65 12.73 2.62
N LYS A 110 20.39 11.62 2.72
CA LYS A 110 19.97 10.47 3.53
C LYS A 110 19.91 10.87 4.99
N ASP A 111 18.79 10.57 5.63
CA ASP A 111 18.63 10.77 7.07
C ASP A 111 19.61 9.87 7.86
N PRO A 112 20.40 10.41 8.81
CA PRO A 112 21.21 9.60 9.72
C PRO A 112 20.39 8.66 10.62
N PHE A 113 19.09 8.87 10.79
CA PHE A 113 18.23 7.95 11.54
C PHE A 113 17.87 6.71 10.71
N SER A 114 18.71 5.69 10.80
CA SER A 114 18.33 4.35 10.36
C SER A 114 17.19 3.84 11.23
N SER A 115 16.02 3.64 10.64
CA SER A 115 14.93 2.89 11.26
C SER A 115 15.49 1.57 11.82
N ASN A 116 15.34 1.37 13.14
CA ASN A 116 15.78 0.16 13.82
C ASN A 116 15.27 -1.05 13.03
N THR A 117 16.22 -1.84 12.52
CA THR A 117 15.92 -2.97 11.66
C THR A 117 15.27 -4.08 12.48
N TYR A 118 13.94 -4.12 12.53
CA TYR A 118 13.25 -5.39 12.66
C TYR A 118 13.62 -6.21 11.41
N ARG A 119 14.57 -7.12 11.60
CA ARG A 119 15.11 -7.99 10.55
C ARG A 119 14.02 -8.99 10.15
N CYS A 120 13.16 -8.63 9.20
CA CYS A 120 12.38 -9.65 8.49
C CYS A 120 13.36 -10.59 7.80
N HIS A 121 13.40 -11.85 8.22
CA HIS A 121 14.14 -12.93 7.54
C HIS A 121 13.41 -13.31 6.24
N GLY A 122 13.35 -12.36 5.29
CA GLY A 122 13.00 -12.59 3.89
C GLY A 122 14.27 -12.51 3.05
N ARG A 123 14.48 -13.50 2.17
CA ARG A 123 15.71 -13.71 1.39
C ARG A 123 16.18 -12.41 0.70
N ARG A 124 17.43 -12.02 1.00
CA ARG A 124 18.14 -10.91 0.35
C ARG A 124 18.32 -11.21 -1.13
N HIS A 125 17.83 -10.34 -2.00
CA HIS A 125 18.45 -10.06 -3.30
C HIS A 125 18.63 -8.54 -3.37
N SER A 126 19.90 -8.09 -3.44
CA SER A 126 20.42 -6.76 -3.82
C SER A 126 19.45 -5.56 -3.74
N ARG A 127 19.42 -4.79 -2.64
CA ARG A 127 20.13 -3.48 -2.47
C ARG A 127 20.20 -2.69 -3.78
N THR A 128 19.52 -1.55 -3.88
CA THR A 128 19.82 -0.34 -3.09
C THR A 128 18.86 -0.11 -1.92
N ARG A 129 19.48 0.15 -0.75
CA ARG A 129 18.82 0.70 0.43
C ARG A 129 18.57 2.17 0.17
N ASN A 130 17.32 2.55 0.06
CA ASN A 130 16.88 3.89 0.40
C ASN A 130 15.53 3.76 1.07
N THR A 131 15.32 4.59 2.09
CA THR A 131 14.03 5.13 2.48
C THR A 131 13.50 5.97 1.31
N ASP A 132 13.25 5.33 0.17
CA ASP A 132 12.57 5.94 -0.96
C ASP A 132 11.10 5.98 -0.59
N PHE A 133 10.44 7.10 -0.86
CA PHE A 133 8.97 7.18 -0.90
C PHE A 133 8.47 6.21 -1.96
N HIS A 134 8.41 4.92 -1.64
CA HIS A 134 7.68 3.92 -2.38
C HIS A 134 6.21 4.09 -2.03
N GLY A 135 5.62 5.20 -2.47
CA GLY A 135 4.19 5.31 -2.69
C GLY A 135 3.82 4.36 -3.81
N CYS A 136 3.73 3.06 -3.50
CA CYS A 136 3.07 2.10 -4.35
C CYS A 136 1.59 2.45 -4.35
N LEU A 137 1.13 3.18 -5.36
CA LEU A 137 -0.24 3.05 -5.84
C LEU A 137 -0.38 1.65 -6.45
N GLN A 138 -0.36 0.64 -5.59
CA GLN A 138 -0.85 -0.67 -5.95
C GLN A 138 -2.36 -0.55 -5.92
N TRP A 139 -2.98 -0.49 -7.10
CA TRP A 139 -4.19 -1.22 -7.52
C TRP A 139 -4.75 -0.52 -8.78
N PHE A 140 -4.33 -1.01 -9.94
CA PHE A 140 -5.20 -1.12 -11.12
C PHE A 140 -4.58 -2.23 -11.97
N GLN A 141 -5.19 -3.42 -11.94
CA GLN A 141 -5.02 -4.33 -13.07
C GLN A 141 -5.94 -3.76 -14.14
N PRO A 142 -5.44 -3.31 -15.31
CA PRO A 142 -6.33 -3.05 -16.42
C PRO A 142 -7.09 -4.36 -16.70
N ASP A 143 -8.40 -4.27 -16.69
CA ASP A 143 -9.30 -5.37 -17.05
C ASP A 143 -8.90 -5.86 -18.44
N GLN A 144 -8.64 -7.16 -18.57
CA GLN A 144 -8.34 -7.77 -19.87
C GLN A 144 -9.61 -8.05 -20.69
N ASN A 145 -10.79 -7.63 -20.22
CA ASN A 145 -12.06 -7.78 -20.92
C ASN A 145 -12.65 -6.43 -21.39
N ALA A 146 -11.86 -5.58 -22.04
CA ALA A 146 -12.45 -4.52 -22.87
C ALA A 146 -12.81 -5.13 -24.25
N PRO A 147 -14.05 -4.94 -24.76
CA PRO A 147 -14.42 -5.48 -26.06
C PRO A 147 -13.58 -4.85 -27.18
N SER A 148 -13.30 -5.69 -28.17
CA SER A 148 -12.40 -5.50 -29.33
C SER A 148 -12.56 -4.21 -30.10
#